data_AF-A0A3D1AJ59-F1
#
_entry.id   AF-A0A3D1AJ59-F1
#
_cell.length_a   1.000
_cell.length_b   1.000
_cell.length_c   1.000
_cell.angle_alpha   90.00
_cell.angle_beta   90.00
_cell.angle_gamma   90.00
#
_symmetry.space_group_name_H-M   'P 1'
#
loop_
_entity.id
_entity.type
_entity.pdbx_description
1 polymer ?
#
loop_
_entity_poly.entity_id
_entity_poly.type
_entity_poly.pdbx_seq_one_letter_code
_entity_poly.pdbx_strand_id
1 'polypeptide(L)'
;MRNQDIPAPRTIRIGTANVGLIGLGQALNKALSEQMQEDTAVDFLFATVAKENYIPLMAEQIYREALRNEYQRRQGIEGGEPEILTIRVLGSGCVTCNKLSTMLFEALQKFGLAADLESVHDPDEIGRFGVTKTPALIINSKVKCAGRMPSLAEIEDWLKEEVYLTK
;
A
#
# COMPACT_ATOMS: atom_id res chain seq x y z
N MET A 1 23.30 -8.73 18.92
CA MET A 1 22.10 -9.19 19.65
C MET A 1 21.07 -8.05 19.67
N ARG A 2 20.07 -8.07 18.80
CA ARG A 2 18.88 -7.21 18.91
C ARG A 2 17.66 -8.08 18.63
N ASN A 3 17.23 -8.84 19.65
CA ASN A 3 15.85 -9.29 19.72
C ASN A 3 15.02 -8.05 20.01
N GLN A 4 14.46 -7.46 18.96
CA GLN A 4 13.30 -6.61 19.12
C GLN A 4 12.11 -7.57 19.15
N ASP A 5 11.75 -8.01 20.35
CA ASP A 5 10.43 -8.61 20.60
C ASP A 5 9.37 -7.53 20.35
N ILE A 6 9.08 -7.28 19.08
CA ILE A 6 7.90 -6.52 18.69
C ILE A 6 6.72 -7.43 19.06
N PRO A 7 5.91 -7.09 20.08
CA PRO A 7 4.81 -7.94 20.48
C PRO A 7 3.94 -8.19 19.26
N ALA A 8 3.73 -9.47 18.96
CA ALA A 8 2.98 -9.85 17.79
C ALA A 8 1.53 -9.37 17.92
N PRO A 9 0.92 -8.84 16.84
CA PRO A 9 -0.34 -8.13 16.95
C PRO A 9 -1.40 -9.16 17.30
N ARG A 10 -2.33 -8.76 18.16
CA ARG A 10 -3.53 -9.55 18.41
C ARG A 10 -4.61 -9.28 17.37
N THR A 11 -4.40 -8.31 16.47
CA THR A 11 -5.39 -7.82 15.51
C THR A 11 -4.79 -7.63 14.13
N ILE A 12 -5.53 -7.98 13.08
CA ILE A 12 -5.19 -7.67 11.67
C ILE A 12 -6.33 -6.91 11.01
N ARG A 13 -6.00 -6.19 9.93
CA ARG A 13 -7.00 -5.51 9.11
C ARG A 13 -7.56 -6.49 8.07
N ILE A 14 -8.87 -6.73 8.11
CA ILE A 14 -9.60 -7.58 7.17
C ILE A 14 -10.60 -6.68 6.45
N GLY A 15 -10.28 -6.31 5.21
CA GLY A 15 -11.00 -5.26 4.49
C GLY A 15 -10.94 -3.90 5.21
N THR A 16 -12.08 -3.43 5.72
CA THR A 16 -12.20 -2.17 6.46
C THR A 16 -12.21 -2.35 7.99
N ALA A 17 -12.27 -3.59 8.50
CA ALA A 17 -12.39 -3.87 9.92
C ALA A 17 -11.06 -4.34 10.53
N ASN A 18 -10.83 -4.00 11.80
CA ASN A 18 -9.76 -4.57 12.60
C ASN A 18 -10.31 -5.78 13.37
N VAL A 19 -9.76 -6.96 13.12
CA VAL A 19 -10.24 -8.23 13.69
C VAL A 19 -9.20 -8.80 14.63
N GLY A 20 -9.61 -9.08 15.86
CA GLY A 20 -8.78 -9.76 16.85
C GLY A 20 -8.71 -11.25 16.58
N LEU A 21 -7.52 -11.80 16.46
CA LEU A 21 -7.27 -13.22 16.19
C LEU A 21 -6.49 -13.86 17.33
N ILE A 22 -7.13 -14.79 18.03
CA ILE A 22 -6.52 -15.57 19.10
C ILE A 22 -5.41 -16.45 18.50
N GLY A 23 -4.24 -16.49 19.14
CA GLY A 23 -3.11 -17.32 18.71
C GLY A 23 -2.27 -16.74 17.55
N LEU A 24 -2.76 -15.70 16.86
CA LEU A 24 -2.07 -15.09 15.72
C LEU A 24 -0.64 -14.69 16.05
N GLY A 25 -0.44 -14.03 17.18
CA GLY A 25 0.88 -13.52 17.53
C GLY A 25 1.93 -14.63 17.72
N GLN A 26 1.53 -15.74 18.34
CA GLN A 26 2.41 -16.90 18.51
C GLN A 26 2.68 -17.59 17.17
N ALA A 27 1.65 -17.68 16.32
CA ALA A 27 1.76 -18.26 14.99
C ALA A 27 2.73 -17.45 14.10
N LEU A 28 2.61 -16.12 14.10
CA LEU A 28 3.51 -15.21 13.36
C LEU A 28 4.96 -15.36 13.81
N ASN A 29 5.20 -15.33 15.12
CA ASN A 29 6.56 -15.49 15.66
C ASN A 29 7.17 -16.82 15.24
N LYS A 30 6.38 -17.91 15.27
CA LYS A 30 6.84 -19.23 14.84
C LYS A 30 7.18 -19.24 13.35
N ALA A 31 6.27 -18.79 12.49
CA ALA A 31 6.47 -18.75 11.05
C ALA A 31 7.71 -17.94 10.66
N LEU A 32 7.93 -16.78 11.31
CA LEU A 32 9.10 -15.93 11.09
C LEU A 32 10.39 -16.58 11.59
N SER A 33 10.36 -17.22 12.77
CA SER A 33 11.53 -17.90 13.34
C SER A 33 11.99 -19.10 12.50
N GLU A 34 11.05 -19.78 11.86
CA GLU A 34 11.31 -20.92 10.97
C GLU A 34 11.59 -20.47 9.53
N GLN A 35 11.55 -19.16 9.24
CA GLN A 35 11.75 -18.59 7.90
C GLN A 35 10.88 -19.28 6.83
N MET A 36 9.62 -19.55 7.18
CA MET A 36 8.70 -20.24 6.28
C MET A 36 8.54 -19.46 4.97
N GLN A 37 8.50 -20.17 3.85
CA GLN A 37 8.08 -19.60 2.57
C GLN A 37 6.67 -19.03 2.70
N GLU A 38 6.40 -17.91 2.04
CA GLU A 38 5.16 -17.15 2.17
C GLU A 38 3.88 -17.99 2.10
N ASP A 39 3.71 -18.80 1.05
CA ASP A 39 2.50 -19.61 0.89
C ASP A 39 2.32 -20.61 2.05
N THR A 40 3.42 -21.27 2.46
CA THR A 40 3.44 -22.18 3.60
C THR A 40 3.14 -21.47 4.92
N ALA A 41 3.67 -20.26 5.09
CA ALA A 41 3.40 -19.44 6.28
C ALA A 41 1.92 -19.05 6.34
N VAL A 42 1.31 -18.63 5.23
CA VAL A 42 -0.10 -18.26 5.17
C VAL A 42 -1.00 -19.46 5.52
N ASP A 43 -0.70 -20.64 4.96
CA ASP A 43 -1.43 -21.86 5.30
C ASP A 43 -1.33 -22.20 6.79
N PHE A 44 -0.12 -22.13 7.34
CA PHE A 44 0.12 -22.37 8.77
C PHE A 44 -0.61 -21.36 9.66
N LEU A 45 -0.53 -20.07 9.34
CA LEU A 45 -1.19 -18.99 10.07
C LEU A 45 -2.71 -19.16 10.03
N PHE A 46 -3.26 -19.41 8.85
CA PHE A 46 -4.70 -19.60 8.66
C PHE A 46 -5.19 -20.81 9.43
N ALA A 47 -4.53 -21.97 9.32
CA ALA A 47 -4.90 -23.18 10.06
C ALA A 47 -4.85 -22.97 11.58
N THR A 48 -3.85 -22.23 12.07
CA THR A 48 -3.69 -21.92 13.50
C THR A 48 -4.80 -21.02 14.01
N VAL A 49 -5.12 -19.95 13.28
CA VAL A 49 -6.17 -19.01 13.66
C VAL A 49 -7.55 -19.64 13.52
N ALA A 50 -7.82 -20.37 12.44
CA ALA A 50 -9.12 -21.00 12.19
C ALA A 50 -9.50 -22.03 13.26
N LYS A 51 -8.52 -22.60 13.97
CA LYS A 51 -8.76 -23.53 15.07
C LYS A 51 -9.41 -22.86 16.28
N GLU A 52 -9.04 -21.61 16.57
CA GLU A 52 -9.43 -20.89 17.78
C GLU A 52 -10.43 -19.74 17.50
N ASN A 53 -10.73 -19.45 16.23
CA ASN A 53 -11.55 -18.31 15.82
C ASN A 53 -12.59 -18.72 14.77
N TYR A 54 -13.77 -18.09 14.82
CA TYR A 54 -14.78 -18.28 13.80
C TYR A 54 -14.41 -17.52 12.53
N ILE A 55 -14.14 -18.24 11.45
CA ILE A 55 -13.89 -17.68 10.12
C ILE A 55 -15.02 -18.15 9.19
N PRO A 56 -15.84 -17.24 8.63
CA PRO A 56 -16.83 -17.60 7.63
C PRO A 56 -16.15 -18.21 6.39
N LEU A 57 -16.70 -19.30 5.86
CA LEU A 57 -16.19 -19.95 4.63
C LEU A 57 -16.02 -18.97 3.46
N MET A 58 -16.96 -18.04 3.29
CA MET A 58 -16.91 -17.03 2.23
C MET A 58 -15.82 -15.97 2.43
N ALA A 59 -15.26 -15.85 3.64
CA ALA A 59 -14.24 -14.87 3.99
C ALA A 59 -12.82 -15.46 4.02
N GLU A 60 -12.65 -16.76 3.75
CA GLU A 60 -11.35 -17.44 3.81
C GLU A 60 -10.28 -16.70 3.01
N GLN A 61 -10.57 -16.33 1.77
CA GLN A 61 -9.60 -15.64 0.90
C GLN A 61 -9.15 -14.30 1.47
N ILE A 62 -10.08 -13.52 2.03
CA ILE A 62 -9.79 -12.21 2.62
C ILE A 62 -8.92 -12.37 3.87
N TYR A 63 -9.16 -13.42 4.67
CA TYR A 63 -8.32 -13.72 5.84
C TYR A 63 -6.92 -14.16 5.43
N ARG A 64 -6.79 -15.01 4.43
CA ARG A 64 -5.49 -15.45 3.90
C ARG A 64 -4.66 -14.29 3.38
N GLU A 65 -5.28 -13.38 2.63
CA GLU A 65 -4.65 -12.17 2.12
C GLU A 65 -4.19 -11.25 3.28
N ALA A 66 -5.05 -11.03 4.27
CA ALA A 66 -4.70 -10.23 5.44
C ALA A 66 -3.53 -10.84 6.25
N LEU A 67 -3.49 -12.18 6.38
CA LEU A 67 -2.39 -12.89 7.04
C LEU A 67 -1.08 -12.80 6.23
N ARG A 68 -1.16 -12.90 4.90
CA ARG A 68 -0.03 -12.72 3.98
C ARG A 68 0.59 -11.33 4.17
N ASN A 69 -0.23 -10.29 4.13
CA ASN A 69 0.21 -8.90 4.27
C ASN A 69 0.89 -8.68 5.63
N GLU A 70 0.33 -9.21 6.72
CA GLU A 70 0.92 -9.10 8.05
C GLU A 70 2.25 -9.87 8.17
N TYR A 71 2.35 -11.04 7.54
CA TYR A 71 3.58 -11.84 7.52
C TYR A 71 4.71 -11.14 6.75
N GLN A 72 4.43 -10.64 5.54
CA GLN A 72 5.38 -9.90 4.72
C GLN A 72 5.91 -8.65 5.44
N ARG A 73 5.00 -7.84 6.00
CA ARG A 73 5.34 -6.62 6.75
C ARG A 73 6.37 -6.88 7.86
N ARG A 74 6.29 -8.04 8.52
CA ARG A 74 7.18 -8.41 9.62
C ARG A 74 8.50 -9.04 9.19
N GLN A 75 8.60 -9.56 7.97
CA GLN A 75 9.88 -9.95 7.40
C GLN A 75 10.78 -8.75 7.04
N GLY A 76 10.29 -7.52 7.18
CA GLY A 76 11.00 -6.33 6.72
C GLY A 76 10.92 -6.15 5.20
N ILE A 77 10.09 -6.95 4.54
CA ILE A 77 9.56 -6.63 3.22
C ILE A 77 8.47 -5.59 3.54
N GLU A 78 8.75 -4.31 3.29
CA GLU A 78 7.72 -3.27 3.42
C GLU A 78 6.48 -3.75 2.68
N GLY A 79 5.38 -3.85 3.44
CA GLY A 79 4.20 -4.58 3.03
C GLY A 79 3.80 -4.20 1.62
N GLY A 80 3.45 -5.21 0.83
CA GLY A 80 2.59 -4.99 -0.31
C GLY A 80 1.31 -4.35 0.21
N GLU A 81 1.26 -3.01 0.20
CA GLU A 81 0.06 -2.36 -0.30
C GLU A 81 -0.28 -3.09 -1.61
N PRO A 82 -1.55 -3.38 -1.90
CA PRO A 82 -1.90 -3.97 -3.19
C PRO A 82 -1.14 -3.18 -4.26
N GLU A 83 -0.67 -3.80 -5.36
CA GLU A 83 -0.01 -3.09 -6.47
C GLU A 83 -1.01 -2.06 -7.06
N ILE A 84 -1.20 -0.96 -6.35
CA ILE A 84 -2.03 0.18 -6.66
C ILE A 84 -1.04 1.31 -6.75
N LEU A 85 -1.14 2.08 -7.82
CA LEU A 85 -0.24 3.19 -8.06
C LEU A 85 -0.43 4.22 -6.94
N THR A 86 0.62 4.53 -6.17
CA THR A 86 0.55 5.62 -5.20
C THR A 86 0.80 6.93 -5.92
N ILE A 87 -0.21 7.79 -6.02
CA ILE A 87 -0.15 9.06 -6.73
C ILE A 87 -0.35 10.20 -5.72
N ARG A 88 0.64 11.07 -5.59
CA ARG A 88 0.54 12.26 -4.72
C ARG A 88 0.60 13.55 -5.54
N VAL A 89 -0.40 14.40 -5.34
CA VAL A 89 -0.45 15.76 -5.90
C VAL A 89 -0.05 16.75 -4.81
N LEU A 90 1.08 17.42 -5.00
CA LEU A 90 1.63 18.40 -4.07
C LEU A 90 1.25 19.80 -4.53
N GLY A 91 0.52 20.52 -3.69
CA GLY A 91 0.24 21.93 -3.95
C GLY A 91 -0.81 22.52 -3.02
N SER A 92 -0.87 23.85 -2.94
CA SER A 92 -1.70 24.58 -1.97
C SER A 92 -3.20 24.61 -2.30
N GLY A 93 -3.73 23.65 -3.07
CA GLY A 93 -5.16 23.57 -3.41
C GLY A 93 -5.64 24.61 -4.43
N CYS A 94 -4.75 25.17 -5.26
CA CYS A 94 -5.14 26.13 -6.29
C CYS A 94 -5.87 25.45 -7.48
N VAL A 95 -6.54 26.25 -8.31
CA VAL A 95 -7.29 25.78 -9.51
C VAL A 95 -6.45 24.86 -10.40
N THR A 96 -5.15 25.12 -10.49
CA THR A 96 -4.18 24.34 -11.24
C THR A 96 -3.97 22.94 -10.64
N CYS A 97 -3.91 22.81 -9.30
CA CYS A 97 -3.80 21.50 -8.64
C CYS A 97 -5.06 20.65 -8.88
N ASN A 98 -6.25 21.26 -8.81
CA ASN A 98 -7.50 20.55 -9.05
C ASN A 98 -7.59 20.02 -10.49
N LYS A 99 -7.16 20.83 -11.48
CA LYS A 99 -7.09 20.39 -12.88
C LYS A 99 -6.16 19.18 -13.06
N LEU A 100 -5.02 19.16 -12.37
CA LEU A 100 -4.08 18.03 -12.41
C LEU A 100 -4.73 16.76 -11.86
N SER A 101 -5.41 16.84 -10.72
CA SER A 101 -6.16 15.71 -10.15
C SER A 101 -7.25 15.21 -11.10
N THR A 102 -8.01 16.10 -11.75
CA THR A 102 -9.02 15.71 -12.75
C THR A 102 -8.40 14.95 -13.92
N MET A 103 -7.28 15.43 -14.47
CA MET A 103 -6.57 14.74 -15.56
C MET A 103 -6.04 13.37 -15.13
N LEU A 104 -5.57 13.23 -13.90
CA LEU A 104 -5.16 11.94 -13.33
C LEU A 104 -6.33 10.96 -13.25
N PHE A 105 -7.48 11.40 -12.74
CA PHE A 105 -8.68 10.57 -12.69
C PHE A 105 -9.14 10.11 -14.09
N GLU A 106 -9.05 10.98 -15.10
CA GLU A 106 -9.38 10.63 -16.47
C GLU A 106 -8.43 9.58 -17.04
N ALA A 107 -7.12 9.76 -16.84
CA ALA A 107 -6.10 8.81 -17.29
C ALA A 107 -6.24 7.44 -16.59
N LEU A 108 -6.46 7.43 -15.27
CA LEU A 108 -6.68 6.21 -14.49
C LEU A 108 -7.91 5.43 -14.96
N GLN A 109 -9.04 6.13 -15.18
CA GLN A 109 -10.26 5.52 -15.70
C GLN A 109 -10.06 4.95 -17.10
N LYS A 110 -9.34 5.66 -17.97
CA LYS A 110 -9.05 5.22 -19.34
C LYS A 110 -8.27 3.90 -19.38
N PHE A 111 -7.32 3.71 -18.46
CA PHE A 111 -6.53 2.48 -18.36
C PHE A 111 -7.09 1.43 -17.39
N GLY A 112 -8.17 1.75 -16.67
CA GLY A 112 -8.74 0.85 -15.66
C GLY A 112 -7.79 0.53 -14.51
N LEU A 113 -6.94 1.50 -14.14
CA LEU A 113 -5.91 1.31 -13.12
C LEU A 113 -6.45 1.68 -11.73
N ALA A 114 -6.16 0.83 -10.74
CA ALA A 114 -6.37 1.18 -9.34
C ALA A 114 -5.16 2.00 -8.85
N ALA A 115 -5.44 3.18 -8.29
CA ALA A 115 -4.42 4.07 -7.74
C ALA A 115 -4.94 4.74 -6.46
N ASP A 116 -4.06 4.93 -5.49
CA ASP A 116 -4.31 5.76 -4.33
C ASP A 116 -3.91 7.20 -4.64
N LEU A 117 -4.89 8.10 -4.71
CA LEU A 117 -4.65 9.50 -5.06
C LEU A 117 -4.76 10.38 -3.81
N GLU A 118 -3.63 10.90 -3.37
CA GLU A 118 -3.50 11.74 -2.19
C GLU A 118 -3.14 13.18 -2.60
N SER A 119 -3.82 14.17 -2.03
CA SER A 119 -3.51 15.59 -2.22
C SER A 119 -2.84 16.15 -0.97
N VAL A 120 -1.56 16.50 -1.11
CA VAL A 120 -0.75 17.03 -0.01
C VAL A 120 -0.70 18.55 -0.14
N HIS A 121 -1.24 19.21 0.89
CA HIS A 121 -1.34 20.67 0.96
C HIS A 121 -0.36 21.31 1.95
N ASP A 122 0.24 20.50 2.83
CA ASP A 122 1.13 20.99 3.88
C ASP A 122 2.52 21.34 3.31
N PRO A 123 2.98 22.60 3.44
CA PRO A 123 4.29 23.04 2.96
C PRO A 123 5.46 22.25 3.56
N ASP A 124 5.37 21.85 4.83
CA ASP A 124 6.41 21.08 5.51
C ASP A 124 6.50 19.67 4.93
N GLU A 125 5.37 19.03 4.63
CA GLU A 125 5.34 17.74 3.96
C GLU A 125 5.87 17.84 2.52
N ILE A 126 5.48 18.89 1.78
CA ILE A 126 5.98 19.14 0.42
C ILE A 126 7.50 19.26 0.40
N GLY A 127 8.07 19.98 1.37
CA GLY A 127 9.52 20.13 1.51
C GLY A 127 10.25 18.80 1.76
N ARG A 128 9.63 17.86 2.50
CA ARG A 128 10.20 16.52 2.75
C ARG A 128 10.32 15.68 1.48
N PHE A 129 9.48 15.92 0.48
CA PHE A 129 9.58 15.27 -0.83
C PHE A 129 10.65 15.89 -1.75
N GLY A 130 11.41 16.89 -1.28
CA GLY A 130 12.45 17.56 -2.08
C GLY A 130 11.90 18.45 -3.19
N VAL A 131 10.60 18.77 -3.15
CA VAL A 131 9.94 19.62 -4.13
C VAL A 131 10.04 21.09 -3.70
N THR A 132 10.66 21.91 -4.53
CA THR A 132 10.81 23.36 -4.31
C THR A 132 9.77 24.20 -5.04
N LYS A 133 9.11 23.64 -6.06
CA LYS A 133 8.09 24.33 -6.86
C LYS A 133 6.84 23.48 -6.99
N THR A 134 5.71 24.03 -6.58
CA THR A 134 4.38 23.45 -6.76
C THR A 134 3.65 24.12 -7.92
N PRO A 135 2.75 23.44 -8.64
CA PRO A 135 2.27 22.08 -8.39
C PRO A 135 3.32 21.01 -8.75
N ALA A 136 3.32 19.90 -8.00
CA ALA A 136 4.16 18.73 -8.30
C ALA A 136 3.35 17.43 -8.26
N LEU A 137 3.80 16.46 -9.05
CA LEU A 137 3.20 15.12 -9.16
C LEU A 137 4.23 14.07 -8.80
N ILE A 138 3.85 13.18 -7.90
CA ILE A 138 4.62 12.01 -7.51
C ILE A 138 3.83 10.76 -7.87
N ILE A 139 4.49 9.77 -8.47
CA ILE A 139 3.93 8.45 -8.74
C ILE A 139 4.92 7.42 -8.18
N ASN A 140 4.46 6.47 -7.36
CA ASN A 140 5.29 5.45 -6.71
C ASN A 140 6.54 6.03 -6.03
N SER A 141 6.35 7.10 -5.27
CA SER A 141 7.42 7.83 -4.56
C SER A 141 8.46 8.51 -5.46
N LYS A 142 8.25 8.59 -6.78
CA LYS A 142 9.11 9.32 -7.73
C LYS A 142 8.46 10.62 -8.18
N VAL A 143 9.20 11.73 -8.10
CA VAL A 143 8.75 13.02 -8.62
C VAL A 143 8.79 12.99 -10.15
N LYS A 144 7.62 13.06 -10.79
CA LYS A 144 7.49 13.09 -12.27
C LYS A 144 7.47 14.52 -12.81
N CYS A 145 6.88 15.46 -12.08
CA CYS A 145 6.94 16.88 -12.43
C CYS A 145 6.91 17.79 -11.20
N ALA A 146 7.52 18.97 -11.30
CA ALA A 146 7.48 20.02 -10.29
C ALA A 146 7.49 21.41 -10.93
N GLY A 147 6.63 22.31 -10.45
CA GLY A 147 6.58 23.71 -10.88
C GLY A 147 5.99 23.96 -12.27
N ARG A 148 5.36 22.96 -12.89
CA ARG A 148 4.66 23.09 -14.18
C ARG A 148 3.42 22.22 -14.22
N MET A 149 2.49 22.56 -15.11
CA MET A 149 1.36 21.70 -15.45
C MET A 149 1.76 20.72 -16.55
N PRO A 150 1.71 19.39 -16.32
CA PRO A 150 1.89 18.41 -17.38
C PRO A 150 0.68 18.34 -18.31
N SER A 151 0.90 17.84 -19.52
CA SER A 151 -0.16 17.47 -20.46
C SER A 151 -0.76 16.09 -20.11
N LEU A 152 -1.98 15.82 -20.60
CA LEU A 152 -2.62 14.52 -20.39
C LEU A 152 -1.74 13.38 -20.95
N ALA A 153 -1.14 13.56 -22.13
CA ALA A 153 -0.27 12.56 -22.75
C ALA A 153 0.94 12.20 -21.87
N GLU A 154 1.59 13.17 -21.23
CA GLU A 154 2.70 12.93 -20.30
C GLU A 154 2.27 12.10 -19.08
N ILE A 155 1.08 12.40 -18.53
CA ILE A 155 0.51 11.65 -17.40
C ILE A 155 0.27 10.20 -17.82
N GLU A 156 -0.33 9.98 -19.00
CA GLU A 156 -0.56 8.63 -19.52
C GLU A 156 0.73 7.84 -19.70
N ASP A 157 1.80 8.48 -20.19
CA ASP A 157 3.10 7.83 -20.38
C ASP A 157 3.75 7.45 -19.04
N TRP A 158 3.68 8.33 -18.02
CA TRP A 158 4.19 8.00 -16.70
C TRP A 158 3.42 6.87 -16.02
N LEU A 159 2.08 6.85 -16.18
CA LEU A 159 1.26 5.76 -15.66
C LEU A 159 1.61 4.44 -16.34
N LYS A 160 1.78 4.44 -17.67
CA LYS A 160 2.22 3.24 -18.40
C LYS A 160 3.59 2.77 -17.92
N GLU A 161 4.58 3.66 -17.87
CA GLU A 161 5.94 3.33 -17.45
C GLU A 161 5.96 2.65 -16.08
N GLU A 162 5.27 3.22 -15.09
CA GLU A 162 5.23 2.68 -13.73
C GLU A 162 4.41 1.37 -13.64
N VAL A 163 3.41 1.16 -14.50
CA VAL A 163 2.68 -0.11 -14.59
C VAL A 163 3.54 -1.21 -15.23
N TYR A 164 4.32 -0.91 -16.26
CA TYR A 164 5.18 -1.89 -16.93
C TYR A 164 6.44 -2.25 -16.12
N LEU A 165 6.90 -1.38 -15.23
CA LEU A 165 8.03 -1.66 -14.32
C LEU A 165 7.67 -2.59 -13.16
N THR A 166 6.38 -2.79 -12.90
CA THR A 166 5.87 -3.64 -11.81
C THR A 166 5.56 -5.08 -12.27
N LYS A 167 5.69 -5.38 -13.57
CA LYS A 167 5.53 -6.74 -14.14
C LYS A 167 6.88 -7.41 -14.43
#